data_AF-A0A645F779-F1
#
_entry.id   AF-A0A645F779-F1
#
_cell.length_a   1.000
_cell.length_b   1.000
_cell.length_c   1.000
_cell.angle_alpha   90.00
_cell.angle_beta   90.00
_cell.angle_gamma   90.00
#
_symmetry.space_group_name_H-M   'P 1'
#
loop_
_entity.id
_entity.type
_entity.pdbx_description
1 polymer ?
#
loop_
_entity_poly.entity_id
_entity_poly.type
_entity_poly.pdbx_seq_one_letter_code
_entity_poly.pdbx_strand_id
1 'polypeptide(L)'
;MTEPVLEPIATTEVVFKEESQPEIIPQPEIFPEEEEEFELFYDQGESILDITRGKGPAWMLDIPGPRLADINDGITLNDKILYINELFNGDDQQYRLSIQRLNDMSSLDEVLDYTRNAFPDWDENTQAAYRFYMNVRRKVNG
;
A
#
# COMPACT_ATOMS: atom_id res chain seq x y z
N MET A 1 47.44 -27.35 51.43
CA MET A 1 47.43 -26.17 50.56
C MET A 1 48.80 -26.13 49.91
N THR A 2 48.88 -26.41 48.62
CA THR A 2 50.15 -26.61 47.93
C THR A 2 50.26 -25.54 46.87
N GLU A 3 51.17 -24.58 47.09
CA GLU A 3 51.65 -23.66 46.07
C GLU A 3 52.70 -24.37 45.20
N PRO A 4 52.79 -24.06 43.90
CA PRO A 4 54.01 -24.28 43.14
C PRO A 4 54.72 -22.98 42.75
N VAL A 5 56.05 -23.05 42.84
CA VAL A 5 57.07 -22.02 42.67
C VAL A 5 57.71 -22.12 41.26
N LEU A 6 57.81 -20.95 40.60
CA LEU A 6 58.79 -20.40 39.62
C LEU A 6 59.52 -21.27 38.56
N GLU A 7 59.28 -20.90 37.27
CA GLU A 7 60.16 -20.60 36.09
C GLU A 7 61.36 -21.54 35.74
N PRO A 8 62.14 -21.41 34.61
CA PRO A 8 62.06 -20.62 33.35
C PRO A 8 62.38 -21.45 32.07
N ILE A 9 62.05 -21.03 30.83
CA ILE A 9 62.91 -21.36 29.65
C ILE A 9 62.75 -20.37 28.49
N ALA A 10 63.89 -19.98 27.93
CA ALA A 10 64.09 -19.06 26.83
C ALA A 10 64.02 -19.72 25.43
N THR A 11 63.84 -18.85 24.42
CA THR A 11 64.46 -18.87 23.08
C THR A 11 63.95 -19.82 21.98
N THR A 12 63.38 -19.14 20.96
CA THR A 12 63.59 -19.24 19.50
C THR A 12 62.63 -20.01 18.58
N GLU A 13 62.06 -19.20 17.67
CA GLU A 13 61.76 -19.36 16.24
C GLU A 13 61.07 -20.61 15.70
N VAL A 14 59.90 -20.39 15.08
CA VAL A 14 59.59 -21.03 13.80
C VAL A 14 59.16 -19.98 12.78
N VAL A 15 59.90 -20.00 11.69
CA VAL A 15 59.87 -19.16 10.49
C VAL A 15 58.81 -19.66 9.50
N PHE A 16 57.96 -18.73 9.04
CA PHE A 16 57.24 -18.60 7.75
C PHE A 16 56.30 -19.72 7.24
N LYS A 17 55.06 -19.32 6.85
CA LYS A 17 54.62 -19.41 5.44
C LYS A 17 53.39 -18.54 5.11
N GLU A 18 53.58 -17.70 4.08
CA GLU A 18 52.63 -17.06 3.14
C GLU A 18 51.18 -16.82 3.61
N GLU A 19 50.88 -15.57 3.98
CA GLU A 19 49.53 -15.04 3.86
C GLU A 19 49.24 -14.74 2.39
N SER A 20 48.25 -15.47 1.89
CA SER A 20 47.61 -15.37 0.59
C SER A 20 47.43 -13.93 0.10
N GLN A 21 47.82 -13.71 -1.16
CA GLN A 21 47.58 -12.49 -1.92
C GLN A 21 46.13 -12.00 -1.75
N PRO A 22 45.88 -10.68 -1.67
CA PRO A 22 44.52 -10.18 -1.75
C PRO A 22 43.96 -10.50 -3.13
N GLU A 23 42.81 -11.19 -3.17
CA GLU A 23 42.03 -11.36 -4.40
C GLU A 23 41.77 -9.99 -5.02
N ILE A 24 42.25 -9.80 -6.25
CA ILE A 24 41.92 -8.65 -7.07
C ILE A 24 40.43 -8.79 -7.41
N ILE A 25 39.59 -8.04 -6.70
CA ILE A 25 38.18 -7.91 -7.05
C ILE A 25 38.14 -7.26 -8.44
N PRO A 26 37.59 -7.91 -9.48
CA PRO A 26 37.50 -7.31 -10.80
C PRO A 26 36.60 -6.08 -10.72
N GLN A 27 37.13 -4.93 -11.12
CA GLN A 27 36.33 -3.72 -11.30
C GLN A 27 35.35 -3.95 -12.46
N PRO A 28 34.07 -3.55 -12.32
CA PRO A 28 33.12 -3.69 -13.42
C PRO A 28 33.58 -2.81 -14.60
N GLU A 29 33.77 -3.43 -15.76
CA GLU A 29 33.97 -2.71 -17.02
C GLU A 29 32.72 -1.89 -17.34
N ILE A 30 32.91 -0.59 -17.54
CA ILE A 30 31.85 0.32 -17.98
C ILE A 30 31.59 -0.01 -19.45
N PHE A 31 30.48 -0.70 -19.72
CA PHE A 31 29.95 -0.78 -21.08
C PHE A 31 29.47 0.63 -21.48
N PRO A 32 29.73 1.11 -22.71
CA PRO A 32 29.08 2.33 -23.18
C PRO A 32 27.58 2.05 -23.25
N GLU A 33 26.84 2.60 -22.29
CA GLU A 33 25.38 2.66 -22.35
C GLU A 33 25.04 3.55 -23.54
N GLU A 34 24.41 2.98 -24.57
CA GLU A 34 23.67 3.76 -25.55
C GLU A 34 22.64 4.56 -24.73
N GLU A 35 22.79 5.89 -24.70
CA GLU A 35 21.84 6.79 -24.05
C GLU A 35 20.49 6.63 -24.78
N GLU A 36 19.64 5.72 -24.31
CA GLU A 36 18.23 5.75 -24.61
C GLU A 36 17.69 7.06 -24.02
N GLU A 37 17.62 8.07 -24.89
CA GLU A 37 16.94 9.33 -24.64
C GLU A 37 15.47 9.00 -24.37
N PHE A 38 15.14 8.82 -23.09
CA PHE A 38 13.76 8.80 -22.64
C PHE A 38 13.14 10.13 -23.05
N GLU A 39 12.36 10.14 -24.13
CA GLU A 39 11.45 11.23 -24.44
C GLU A 39 10.45 11.32 -23.29
N LEU A 40 10.81 12.12 -22.28
CA LEU A 40 9.88 12.69 -21.35
C LEU A 40 8.88 13.44 -22.21
N PHE A 41 7.67 12.89 -22.33
CA PHE A 41 6.53 13.56 -22.93
C PHE A 41 6.32 14.88 -22.17
N TYR A 42 7.01 15.94 -22.58
CA TYR A 42 6.69 17.32 -22.24
C TYR A 42 5.45 17.68 -23.07
N ASP A 43 4.35 16.99 -22.80
CA ASP A 43 3.08 17.40 -23.35
C ASP A 43 2.70 18.72 -22.67
N GLN A 44 2.44 19.70 -23.50
CA GLN A 44 2.19 21.06 -23.08
C GLN A 44 0.87 21.10 -22.33
N GLY A 45 0.98 21.32 -21.02
CA GLY A 45 0.01 22.14 -20.29
C GLY A 45 -1.17 21.41 -19.69
N GLU A 46 -0.93 20.47 -18.78
CA GLU A 46 -1.70 20.39 -17.52
C GLU A 46 -0.78 19.88 -16.40
N SER A 47 -0.83 20.53 -15.23
CA SER A 47 -0.19 19.98 -14.04
C SER A 47 -0.84 18.63 -13.73
N ILE A 48 -0.10 17.63 -13.23
CA ILE A 48 -0.69 16.37 -12.73
C ILE A 48 -1.84 16.66 -11.73
N LEU A 49 -1.77 17.77 -11.01
CA LEU A 49 -2.81 18.24 -10.09
C LEU A 49 -4.10 18.71 -10.79
N ASP A 50 -4.03 19.13 -12.06
CA ASP A 50 -5.18 19.57 -12.88
C ASP A 50 -5.85 18.38 -13.57
N ILE A 51 -5.04 17.44 -14.07
CA ILE A 51 -5.50 16.18 -14.68
C ILE A 51 -6.34 15.36 -13.70
N THR A 52 -6.01 15.36 -12.41
CA THR A 52 -6.79 14.63 -11.39
C THR A 52 -8.04 15.39 -10.94
N ARG A 53 -8.10 16.71 -11.14
CA ARG A 53 -9.21 17.56 -10.69
C ARG A 53 -10.49 17.37 -11.51
N GLY A 54 -10.37 16.88 -12.75
CA GLY A 54 -11.49 16.64 -13.67
C GLY A 54 -11.94 15.17 -13.81
N LYS A 55 -11.27 14.21 -13.16
CA LYS A 55 -11.44 12.77 -13.46
C LYS A 55 -12.39 12.00 -12.52
N GLY A 56 -13.03 12.67 -11.57
CA GLY A 56 -13.97 12.07 -10.62
C GLY A 56 -13.38 11.95 -9.20
N PRO A 57 -14.14 11.42 -8.25
CA PRO A 57 -13.72 11.35 -6.85
C PRO A 57 -12.53 10.41 -6.67
N ALA A 58 -11.67 10.71 -5.69
CA ALA A 58 -10.40 9.99 -5.47
C ALA A 58 -10.59 8.47 -5.33
N TRP A 59 -11.65 8.03 -4.64
CA TRP A 59 -11.94 6.61 -4.43
C TRP A 59 -12.21 5.84 -5.72
N MET A 60 -12.55 6.53 -6.82
CA MET A 60 -12.79 5.91 -8.12
C MET A 60 -11.48 5.67 -8.88
N LEU A 61 -10.53 6.61 -8.76
CA LEU A 61 -9.24 6.59 -9.46
C LEU A 61 -8.22 5.68 -8.77
N ASP A 62 -8.27 5.59 -7.44
CA ASP A 62 -7.29 4.84 -6.68
C ASP A 62 -7.45 3.32 -6.84
N ILE A 63 -6.37 2.57 -6.58
CA ILE A 63 -6.36 1.10 -6.69
C ILE A 63 -6.94 0.50 -5.40
N PRO A 64 -8.01 -0.31 -5.46
CA PRO A 64 -8.55 -0.96 -4.28
C PRO A 64 -7.59 -2.05 -3.77
N GLY A 65 -7.67 -2.34 -2.47
CA GLY A 65 -6.89 -3.40 -1.84
C GLY A 65 -7.32 -4.83 -2.23
N PRO A 66 -6.85 -5.85 -1.50
CA PRO A 66 -7.20 -7.25 -1.76
C PRO A 66 -8.70 -7.51 -1.72
N ARG A 67 -9.15 -8.47 -2.55
CA ARG A 67 -10.55 -8.89 -2.67
C ARG A 67 -11.18 -9.26 -1.33
N LEU A 68 -12.44 -8.90 -1.15
CA LEU A 68 -13.27 -9.26 0.00
C LEU A 68 -14.40 -10.21 -0.39
N ALA A 69 -14.71 -11.17 0.49
CA ALA A 69 -15.88 -12.02 0.34
C ALA A 69 -17.15 -11.28 0.83
N ASP A 70 -17.03 -10.57 1.94
CA ASP A 70 -18.04 -9.70 2.56
C ASP A 70 -17.44 -8.30 2.80
N ILE A 71 -18.20 -7.23 2.53
CA ILE A 71 -17.79 -5.85 2.80
C ILE A 71 -17.42 -5.65 4.27
N ASN A 72 -18.12 -6.32 5.21
CA ASN A 72 -17.86 -6.23 6.64
C ASN A 72 -16.43 -6.64 7.02
N ASP A 73 -15.81 -7.56 6.26
CA ASP A 73 -14.44 -8.02 6.51
C ASP A 73 -13.40 -6.90 6.29
N GLY A 74 -13.75 -5.90 5.48
CA GLY A 74 -12.92 -4.71 5.22
C GLY A 74 -13.15 -3.55 6.17
N ILE A 75 -14.22 -3.59 6.97
CA ILE A 75 -14.66 -2.47 7.81
C ILE A 75 -14.14 -2.65 9.24
N THR A 76 -13.29 -1.72 9.68
CA THR A 76 -12.86 -1.68 11.08
C THR A 76 -13.97 -1.11 11.99
N LEU A 77 -13.89 -1.35 13.29
CA LEU A 77 -14.86 -0.79 14.25
C LEU A 77 -14.95 0.75 14.17
N ASN A 78 -13.80 1.41 13.99
CA ASN A 78 -13.75 2.86 13.85
C ASN A 78 -14.44 3.32 12.56
N ASP A 79 -14.18 2.64 11.45
CA ASP A 79 -14.82 2.94 10.17
C ASP A 79 -16.33 2.72 10.24
N LYS A 80 -16.80 1.67 10.94
CA LYS A 80 -18.23 1.46 11.15
C LYS A 80 -18.89 2.65 11.86
N ILE A 81 -18.29 3.14 12.95
CA ILE A 81 -18.82 4.30 13.68
C ILE A 81 -18.82 5.54 12.77
N LEU A 82 -17.74 5.75 12.02
CA LEU A 82 -17.61 6.84 11.06
C LEU A 82 -18.72 6.80 10.00
N TYR A 83 -18.94 5.64 9.37
CA TYR A 83 -19.95 5.47 8.34
C TYR A 83 -21.35 5.72 8.88
N ILE A 84 -21.69 5.13 10.03
CA ILE A 84 -23.01 5.31 10.64
C ILE A 84 -23.28 6.80 10.87
N ASN A 85 -22.32 7.54 11.41
CA ASN A 85 -22.50 8.94 11.74
C ASN A 85 -22.53 9.85 10.50
N GLU A 86 -21.60 9.67 9.56
CA GLU A 86 -21.44 10.61 8.42
C GLU A 86 -22.26 10.24 7.19
N LEU A 87 -22.41 8.95 6.90
CA LEU A 87 -23.12 8.49 5.71
C LEU A 87 -24.57 8.13 6.05
N PHE A 88 -24.82 7.52 7.21
CA PHE A 88 -26.16 7.04 7.56
C PHE A 88 -26.88 7.92 8.59
N ASN A 89 -26.39 9.13 8.85
CA ASN A 89 -27.01 10.11 9.77
C ASN A 89 -27.31 9.56 11.18
N GLY A 90 -26.48 8.64 11.67
CA GLY A 90 -26.65 7.96 12.96
C GLY A 90 -27.59 6.74 12.93
N ASP A 91 -28.15 6.37 11.77
CA ASP A 91 -29.06 5.23 11.64
C ASP A 91 -28.29 3.90 11.41
N ASP A 92 -28.05 3.16 12.51
CA ASP A 92 -27.43 1.84 12.46
C ASP A 92 -28.29 0.80 11.70
N GLN A 93 -29.62 0.91 11.71
CA GLN A 93 -30.48 -0.03 10.98
C GLN A 93 -30.31 0.15 9.48
N GLN A 94 -30.34 1.40 9.01
CA GLN A 94 -30.14 1.75 7.61
C GLN A 94 -28.74 1.34 7.15
N TYR A 95 -27.71 1.57 7.96
CA TYR A 95 -26.36 1.07 7.69
C TYR A 95 -26.35 -0.45 7.45
N ARG A 96 -26.88 -1.24 8.39
CA ARG A 96 -26.83 -2.71 8.28
C ARG A 96 -27.59 -3.23 7.05
N LEU A 97 -28.78 -2.70 6.79
CA LEU A 97 -29.58 -3.09 5.63
C LEU A 97 -28.88 -2.73 4.32
N SER A 98 -28.23 -1.57 4.27
CA SER A 98 -27.49 -1.12 3.09
C SER A 98 -26.27 -1.99 2.84
N ILE A 99 -25.47 -2.31 3.86
CA ILE A 99 -24.32 -3.22 3.72
C ILE A 99 -24.77 -4.60 3.23
N GLN A 100 -25.85 -5.14 3.79
CA GLN A 100 -26.39 -6.43 3.34
C GLN A 100 -26.77 -6.39 1.86
N ARG A 101 -27.50 -5.35 1.45
CA ARG A 101 -27.91 -5.16 0.05
C ARG A 101 -26.71 -4.98 -0.88
N LEU A 102 -25.70 -4.23 -0.47
CA LEU A 102 -24.47 -4.01 -1.22
C LEU A 102 -23.64 -5.29 -1.39
N ASN A 103 -23.66 -6.18 -0.40
CA ASN A 103 -22.97 -7.48 -0.49
C ASN A 103 -23.54 -8.40 -1.58
N ASP A 104 -24.83 -8.26 -1.89
CA ASP A 104 -25.52 -9.05 -2.91
C ASP A 104 -25.30 -8.50 -4.34
N MET A 105 -24.76 -7.29 -4.48
CA MET A 105 -24.50 -6.65 -5.77
C MET A 105 -23.25 -7.21 -6.45
N SER A 106 -23.25 -7.21 -7.78
CA SER A 106 -22.18 -7.84 -8.58
C SER A 106 -21.35 -6.85 -9.40
N SER A 107 -21.74 -5.56 -9.44
CA SER A 107 -21.04 -4.55 -10.23
C SER A 107 -20.95 -3.22 -9.49
N LEU A 108 -19.90 -2.45 -9.81
CA LEU A 108 -19.75 -1.10 -9.26
C LEU A 108 -20.86 -0.16 -9.75
N ASP A 109 -21.32 -0.31 -11.00
CA ASP A 109 -22.39 0.53 -11.54
C ASP A 109 -23.70 0.36 -10.76
N GLU A 110 -24.05 -0.88 -10.39
CA GLU A 110 -25.23 -1.17 -9.56
C GLU A 110 -25.10 -0.56 -8.15
N VAL A 111 -23.91 -0.65 -7.56
CA VAL A 111 -23.59 0.00 -6.27
C VAL A 111 -23.82 1.50 -6.37
N LEU A 112 -23.28 2.15 -7.41
CA LEU A 112 -23.36 3.60 -7.57
C LEU A 112 -24.78 4.08 -7.86
N ASP A 113 -25.53 3.33 -8.67
CA ASP A 113 -26.95 3.63 -8.88
C ASP A 113 -27.71 3.55 -7.54
N TYR A 114 -27.50 2.49 -6.76
CA TYR A 114 -28.15 2.35 -5.46
C TYR A 114 -27.76 3.46 -4.49
N THR A 115 -26.47 3.73 -4.28
CA THR A 115 -26.03 4.70 -3.27
C THR A 115 -26.44 6.12 -3.63
N ARG A 116 -26.33 6.53 -4.90
CA ARG A 116 -26.74 7.88 -5.34
C ARG A 116 -28.25 8.08 -5.31
N ASN A 117 -29.03 7.03 -5.55
CA ASN A 117 -30.49 7.10 -5.46
C ASN A 117 -31.01 7.03 -4.02
N ALA A 118 -30.42 6.19 -3.18
CA ALA A 118 -30.85 5.99 -1.79
C ALA A 118 -30.31 7.09 -0.85
N PHE A 119 -29.14 7.64 -1.15
CA PHE A 119 -28.43 8.60 -0.32
C PHE A 119 -27.90 9.79 -1.14
N PRO A 120 -28.81 10.63 -1.67
CA PRO A 120 -28.43 11.77 -2.51
C PRO A 120 -27.60 12.83 -1.75
N ASP A 121 -27.66 12.82 -0.42
CA ASP A 121 -26.95 13.78 0.43
C ASP A 121 -25.48 13.41 0.72
N TRP A 122 -25.02 12.25 0.24
CA TRP A 122 -23.62 11.84 0.44
C TRP A 122 -22.66 12.73 -0.35
N ASP A 123 -21.69 13.32 0.36
CA ASP A 123 -20.55 13.95 -0.28
C ASP A 123 -19.45 12.91 -0.56
N GLU A 124 -19.30 12.55 -1.83
CA GLU A 124 -18.33 11.58 -2.33
C GLU A 124 -16.87 12.01 -2.13
N ASN A 125 -16.61 13.27 -1.74
CA ASN A 125 -15.27 13.78 -1.46
C ASN A 125 -14.87 13.63 0.03
N THR A 126 -15.79 13.19 0.88
CA THR A 126 -15.52 12.98 2.30
C THR A 126 -14.63 11.76 2.53
N GLN A 127 -13.89 11.76 3.64
CA GLN A 127 -13.08 10.62 4.03
C GLN A 127 -13.94 9.37 4.28
N ALA A 128 -15.14 9.53 4.86
CA ALA A 128 -16.08 8.42 5.06
C ALA A 128 -16.50 7.79 3.74
N ALA A 129 -16.98 8.59 2.78
CA ALA A 129 -17.36 8.09 1.46
C ALA A 129 -16.18 7.42 0.75
N TYR A 130 -14.99 8.04 0.80
CA TYR A 130 -13.78 7.46 0.22
C TYR A 130 -13.51 6.06 0.76
N ARG A 131 -13.40 5.91 2.10
CA ARG A 131 -13.08 4.61 2.71
C ARG A 131 -14.18 3.58 2.45
N PHE A 132 -15.44 4.02 2.48
CA PHE A 132 -16.59 3.17 2.23
C PHE A 132 -16.54 2.58 0.82
N TYR A 133 -16.42 3.43 -0.21
CA TYR A 133 -16.35 2.97 -1.60
C TYR A 133 -15.10 2.13 -1.86
N MET A 134 -13.98 2.40 -1.20
CA MET A 134 -12.81 1.52 -1.29
C MET A 134 -13.08 0.11 -0.77
N ASN A 135 -13.79 -0.04 0.35
CA ASN A 135 -14.21 -1.35 0.85
C ASN A 135 -15.23 -2.04 -0.07
N VAL A 136 -16.20 -1.29 -0.61
CA VAL A 136 -17.17 -1.85 -1.56
C VAL A 136 -16.48 -2.30 -2.85
N ARG A 137 -15.57 -1.51 -3.41
CA ARG A 137 -14.82 -1.87 -4.63
C ARG A 137 -14.01 -3.15 -4.45
N ARG A 138 -13.45 -3.40 -3.26
CA ARG A 138 -12.77 -4.66 -2.94
C ARG A 138 -13.70 -5.87 -2.99
N LYS A 139 -15.01 -5.68 -2.77
CA LYS A 139 -16.02 -6.75 -2.87
C LYS A 139 -16.48 -6.98 -4.32
N VAL A 140 -16.75 -5.93 -5.08
CA VAL A 140 -17.31 -6.05 -6.45
C VAL A 140 -16.25 -6.23 -7.55
N ASN A 141 -15.03 -5.72 -7.39
CA ASN A 141 -13.99 -5.76 -8.44
C ASN A 141 -13.06 -6.99 -8.34
N GLY A 142 -13.48 -8.06 -7.66
CA GLY A 142 -12.65 -9.24 -7.47
C GLY A 142 -13.29 -10.54 -7.94
#